data_AF-A0A9K3LHB1-F1
#
_entry.id   AF-A0A9K3LHB1-F1
#
_cell.length_a   1.000
_cell.length_b   1.000
_cell.length_c   1.000
_cell.angle_alpha   90.00
_cell.angle_beta   90.00
_cell.angle_gamma   90.00
#
_symmetry.space_group_name_H-M   'P 1'
#
loop_
_entity.id
_entity.type
_entity.pdbx_description
1 polymer ?
#
loop_
_entity_poly.entity_id
_entity_poly.type
_entity_poly.pdbx_seq_one_letter_code
_entity_poly.pdbx_strand_id
1 'polypeptide(L)'
;MTTTTSSSSIRWSVVLLVSTAATLLLLVTPTIATNPSDSTSPTVSNNKSNNTTHHDGNNNDIYRQLQVPSPTPWRFGGLNRWSWKIHGKLLPWLHFADPIAVPDVYVNLRVLWCKALSSFHNRSPAFDADHLAYRMLPRSTRWPLRYFGWAFPRWMHANIELRTAYLNQIIEQECKRIQQNHNNNNKTKPYKICMIILGAGYDPRAAKLILESKVDRVYELDLPAVAQSKRALLERAFGGTTTTTATKDELTIKTTLQDQLYWKAVDLNDERAVDQTIDDIATDLYSDGETTPTNPWYTILVSEALLLYLNPGVAGRILQRISARFGNNKNKKMIDRSAGASFVFVDRLELQIDRTDDPIVKDPPGQESIQSQARKWLLDCGWILQDFKQKPGATRHLGLAFAV
;
A
#
# COMPACT_ATOMS: atom_id res chain seq x y z
N MET A 1 31.60 -5.47 41.65
CA MET A 1 31.59 -4.14 41.01
C MET A 1 30.78 -4.22 39.73
N THR A 2 29.50 -3.88 39.80
CA THR A 2 28.59 -3.81 38.65
C THR A 2 28.70 -2.42 38.02
N THR A 3 29.40 -2.32 36.89
CA THR A 3 29.50 -1.08 36.11
C THR A 3 28.19 -0.82 35.40
N THR A 4 27.35 0.02 36.00
CA THR A 4 26.18 0.63 35.36
C THR A 4 26.63 1.71 34.39
N THR A 5 26.93 1.33 33.15
CA THR A 5 27.12 2.31 32.06
C THR A 5 25.81 3.07 31.83
N SER A 6 25.86 4.40 31.93
CA SER A 6 24.67 5.25 31.92
C SER A 6 24.00 5.23 30.54
N SER A 7 22.69 4.92 30.52
CA SER A 7 21.90 4.86 29.28
C SER A 7 21.67 6.23 28.62
N SER A 8 22.10 7.32 29.28
CA SER A 8 21.91 8.69 28.80
C SER A 8 22.93 9.08 27.71
N SER A 9 24.17 8.58 27.74
CA SER A 9 25.19 8.96 26.74
C SER A 9 24.90 8.40 25.34
N ILE A 10 24.32 7.19 25.28
CA ILE A 10 23.92 6.54 24.03
C ILE A 10 22.78 7.32 23.36
N ARG A 11 21.82 7.85 24.15
CA ARG A 11 20.71 8.65 23.62
C ARG A 11 21.20 9.93 22.95
N TRP A 12 22.16 10.64 23.54
CA TRP A 12 22.71 11.87 22.97
C TRP A 12 23.52 11.63 21.69
N SER A 13 24.28 10.53 21.64
CA SER A 13 25.06 10.16 20.45
C SER A 13 24.16 9.83 19.26
N VAL A 14 23.03 9.15 19.48
CA VAL A 14 22.04 8.88 18.44
C VAL A 14 21.33 10.17 18.00
N VAL A 15 20.97 11.06 18.93
CA VAL A 15 20.38 12.38 18.60
C VAL A 15 21.33 13.20 17.73
N LEU A 16 22.62 13.25 18.07
CA LEU A 16 23.61 14.00 17.31
C LEU A 16 23.78 13.44 15.89
N LEU A 17 23.75 12.11 15.74
CA LEU A 17 23.99 11.44 14.46
C LEU A 17 22.74 11.45 13.56
N VAL A 18 21.53 11.39 14.13
CA VAL A 18 20.29 11.64 13.36
C VAL A 18 20.16 13.11 12.99
N SER A 19 20.48 14.02 13.90
CA SER A 19 20.47 15.46 13.62
C SER A 19 21.51 15.80 12.55
N THR A 20 22.73 15.24 12.62
CA THR A 20 23.74 15.44 11.56
C THR A 20 23.36 14.75 10.27
N ALA A 21 22.72 13.57 10.26
CA ALA A 21 22.22 12.96 9.03
C ALA A 21 21.07 13.76 8.38
N ALA A 22 20.15 14.30 9.19
CA ALA A 22 19.10 15.22 8.74
C ALA A 22 19.68 16.54 8.26
N THR A 23 20.69 17.07 8.96
CA THR A 23 21.43 18.28 8.58
C THR A 23 22.27 18.03 7.33
N LEU A 24 22.87 16.86 7.13
CA LEU A 24 23.57 16.49 5.90
C LEU A 24 22.60 16.35 4.73
N LEU A 25 21.39 15.83 4.98
CA LEU A 25 20.32 15.79 3.99
C LEU A 25 19.84 17.20 3.62
N LEU A 26 19.79 18.11 4.59
CA LEU A 26 19.37 19.51 4.43
C LEU A 26 20.47 20.39 3.81
N LEU A 27 21.74 20.18 4.13
CA LEU A 27 22.88 20.92 3.57
C LEU A 27 23.13 20.63 2.08
N VAL A 28 22.53 19.56 1.55
CA VAL A 28 22.57 19.23 0.11
C VAL A 28 21.36 19.83 -0.64
N THR A 29 20.43 20.50 0.05
CA THR A 29 19.38 21.28 -0.62
C THR A 29 19.90 22.70 -0.91
N PRO A 30 19.99 23.12 -2.19
CA PRO A 30 20.35 24.50 -2.48
C PRO A 30 19.25 25.43 -1.96
N THR A 31 19.65 26.47 -1.25
CA THR A 31 18.83 27.60 -0.82
C THR A 31 18.07 28.14 -2.03
N ILE A 32 16.74 27.95 -2.04
CA ILE A 32 15.88 28.57 -3.04
C ILE A 32 15.86 30.07 -2.75
N ALA A 33 16.41 30.84 -3.67
CA ALA A 33 16.28 32.29 -3.70
C ALA A 33 14.79 32.65 -3.77
N THR A 34 14.31 33.36 -2.75
CA THR A 34 13.04 34.07 -2.75
C THR A 34 13.11 35.21 -3.76
N ASN A 35 12.08 35.37 -4.60
CA ASN A 35 11.81 36.61 -5.31
C ASN A 35 10.35 36.63 -5.85
N PRO A 36 9.78 37.81 -6.17
CA PRO A 36 8.76 38.42 -5.32
C PRO A 36 7.35 38.32 -5.90
N SER A 37 6.40 38.80 -5.08
CA SER A 37 5.01 39.10 -5.38
C SER A 37 4.79 39.78 -6.73
N ASP A 38 3.80 39.29 -7.49
CA ASP A 38 3.04 40.14 -8.40
C ASP A 38 1.56 39.76 -8.42
N SER A 39 0.76 40.79 -8.24
CA SER A 39 -0.70 40.83 -8.27
C SER A 39 -1.17 41.16 -9.68
N THR A 40 -2.16 40.44 -10.23
CA THR A 40 -3.16 41.02 -11.15
C THR A 40 -4.37 40.10 -11.32
N SER A 41 -5.55 40.73 -11.34
CA SER A 41 -6.90 40.17 -11.45
C SER A 41 -7.24 39.63 -12.85
N PRO A 42 -8.29 38.79 -13.00
CA PRO A 42 -8.61 38.17 -14.30
C PRO A 42 -9.54 39.03 -15.15
N THR A 43 -9.21 39.14 -16.45
CA THR A 43 -10.12 39.62 -17.50
C THR A 43 -10.74 38.41 -18.20
N VAL A 44 -12.07 38.37 -18.20
CA VAL A 44 -12.89 37.38 -18.93
C VAL A 44 -12.85 37.70 -20.42
N SER A 45 -12.42 36.76 -21.25
CA SER A 45 -12.73 36.78 -22.68
C SER A 45 -13.13 35.39 -23.15
N ASN A 46 -14.35 35.33 -23.68
CA ASN A 46 -14.91 34.18 -24.41
C ASN A 46 -14.27 34.14 -25.80
N ASN A 47 -13.70 33.01 -26.18
CA ASN A 47 -13.51 32.71 -27.61
C ASN A 47 -13.68 31.22 -27.90
N LYS A 48 -14.73 30.94 -28.68
CA LYS A 48 -14.96 29.68 -29.39
C LYS A 48 -13.93 29.58 -30.51
N SER A 49 -13.04 28.59 -30.44
CA SER A 49 -12.23 28.17 -31.58
C SER A 49 -12.23 26.66 -31.65
N ASN A 50 -12.79 26.14 -32.76
CA ASN A 50 -12.67 24.75 -33.16
C ASN A 50 -11.21 24.46 -33.53
N ASN A 51 -10.54 23.64 -32.74
CA ASN A 51 -9.23 23.09 -33.08
C ASN A 51 -9.22 21.59 -32.77
N THR A 52 -9.18 20.79 -33.83
CA THR A 52 -8.83 19.37 -33.84
C THR A 52 -7.34 19.26 -33.55
N THR A 53 -6.96 19.38 -32.28
CA THR A 53 -5.62 19.05 -31.78
C THR A 53 -5.55 17.54 -31.52
N HIS A 54 -4.57 16.90 -32.15
CA HIS A 54 -4.06 15.58 -31.79
C HIS A 54 -3.98 15.43 -30.26
N HIS A 55 -4.62 14.38 -29.73
CA HIS A 55 -4.81 14.10 -28.30
C HIS A 55 -3.56 13.50 -27.62
N ASP A 56 -2.35 13.84 -28.09
CA ASP A 56 -1.11 13.43 -27.47
C ASP A 56 -0.73 14.41 -26.36
N GLY A 57 -0.77 13.98 -25.10
CA GLY A 57 0.00 14.63 -24.04
C GLY A 57 -0.73 15.20 -22.83
N ASN A 58 -1.99 14.83 -22.56
CA ASN A 58 -2.64 15.17 -21.29
C ASN A 58 -3.15 13.94 -20.55
N ASN A 59 -2.25 12.96 -20.35
CA ASN A 59 -2.34 12.00 -19.25
C ASN A 59 -2.15 12.80 -17.95
N ASN A 60 -3.21 13.56 -17.62
CA ASN A 60 -3.36 14.47 -16.49
C ASN A 60 -2.70 13.84 -15.27
N ASP A 61 -1.66 14.49 -14.79
CA ASP A 61 -0.82 14.10 -13.66
C ASP A 61 -1.56 13.20 -12.65
N ILE A 62 -1.18 11.92 -12.57
CA ILE A 62 -1.78 10.94 -11.65
C ILE A 62 -1.76 11.43 -10.20
N TYR A 63 -0.76 12.23 -9.84
CA TYR A 63 -0.69 12.90 -8.55
C TYR A 63 -1.87 13.84 -8.34
N ARG A 64 -2.18 14.69 -9.33
CA ARG A 64 -3.34 15.58 -9.31
C ARG A 64 -4.66 14.81 -9.28
N GLN A 65 -4.80 13.73 -10.05
CA GLN A 65 -6.02 12.90 -10.04
C GLN A 65 -6.32 12.32 -8.66
N LEU A 66 -5.27 11.88 -7.96
CA LEU A 66 -5.37 11.30 -6.62
C LEU A 66 -5.21 12.34 -5.51
N GLN A 67 -5.13 13.63 -5.84
CA GLN A 67 -4.93 14.74 -4.89
C GLN A 67 -3.66 14.60 -4.04
N VAL A 68 -2.67 13.88 -4.54
CA VAL A 68 -1.35 13.75 -3.92
C VAL A 68 -0.47 14.89 -4.42
N PRO A 69 0.19 15.66 -3.55
CA PRO A 69 1.14 16.67 -4.01
C PRO A 69 2.25 16.01 -4.82
N SER A 70 2.46 16.47 -6.06
CA SER A 70 3.54 15.96 -6.91
C SER A 70 4.89 16.09 -6.20
N PRO A 71 5.84 15.18 -6.43
CA PRO A 71 7.21 15.40 -5.99
C PRO A 71 7.72 16.73 -6.58
N THR A 72 8.49 17.51 -5.81
CA THR A 72 9.09 18.75 -6.30
C THR A 72 9.87 18.51 -7.59
N PRO A 73 9.82 19.44 -8.56
CA PRO A 73 10.24 19.18 -9.93
C PRO A 73 11.67 18.67 -10.03
N TRP A 74 11.80 17.61 -10.84
CA TRP A 74 12.98 16.80 -11.09
C TRP A 74 14.12 17.61 -11.71
N ARG A 75 14.93 18.31 -10.90
CA ARG A 75 16.24 18.80 -11.38
C ARG A 75 17.40 17.83 -11.12
N PHE A 76 17.20 16.76 -10.35
CA PHE A 76 18.28 15.84 -9.98
C PHE A 76 17.83 14.38 -9.83
N GLY A 77 17.60 13.67 -10.95
CA GLY A 77 17.25 12.24 -10.91
C GLY A 77 18.29 11.36 -10.18
N GLY A 78 19.57 11.77 -10.19
CA GLY A 78 20.63 11.12 -9.43
C GLY A 78 20.44 11.21 -7.91
N LEU A 79 19.95 12.35 -7.41
CA LEU A 79 19.73 12.57 -5.98
C LEU A 79 18.68 11.62 -5.40
N ASN A 80 17.62 11.29 -6.15
CA ASN A 80 16.59 10.36 -5.66
C ASN A 80 17.15 8.94 -5.45
N ARG A 81 17.84 8.39 -6.47
CA ARG A 81 18.48 7.07 -6.35
C ARG A 81 19.52 7.06 -5.24
N TRP A 82 20.28 8.14 -5.10
CA TRP A 82 21.27 8.30 -4.05
C TRP A 82 20.63 8.37 -2.66
N SER A 83 19.60 9.20 -2.46
CA SER A 83 18.90 9.32 -1.17
C SER A 83 18.24 8.00 -0.77
N TRP A 84 17.67 7.26 -1.73
CA TRP A 84 17.08 5.95 -1.45
C TRP A 84 18.13 4.93 -0.99
N LYS A 85 19.31 4.93 -1.64
CA LYS A 85 20.44 4.08 -1.23
C LYS A 85 20.97 4.46 0.14
N ILE A 86 21.14 5.76 0.43
CA ILE A 86 21.65 6.24 1.71
C ILE A 86 20.67 5.96 2.84
N HIS A 87 19.40 6.32 2.67
CA HIS A 87 18.36 6.01 3.66
C HIS A 87 18.39 4.52 4.01
N GLY A 88 18.61 3.69 3.00
CA GLY A 88 18.79 2.26 3.17
C GLY A 88 19.97 1.79 4.00
N LYS A 89 21.11 2.45 3.84
CA LYS A 89 22.32 2.18 4.64
C LYS A 89 22.19 2.72 6.07
N LEU A 90 21.39 3.77 6.28
CA LEU A 90 21.16 4.37 7.59
C LEU A 90 20.15 3.58 8.44
N LEU A 91 19.20 2.89 7.83
CA LEU A 91 18.16 2.17 8.56
C LEU A 91 18.67 1.14 9.59
N PRO A 92 19.66 0.27 9.27
CA PRO A 92 20.21 -0.64 10.28
C PRO A 92 20.73 0.09 11.51
N TRP A 93 21.34 1.26 11.34
CA TRP A 93 21.84 2.07 12.43
C TRP A 93 20.72 2.75 13.23
N LEU A 94 19.71 3.30 12.53
CA LEU A 94 18.51 3.88 13.16
C LEU A 94 17.72 2.86 14.00
N HIS A 95 17.83 1.58 13.65
CA HIS A 95 17.14 0.46 14.27
C HIS A 95 18.07 -0.45 15.07
N PHE A 96 19.33 -0.09 15.29
CA PHE A 96 20.29 -0.92 15.99
C PHE A 96 19.86 -1.24 17.43
N ALA A 97 19.20 -0.28 18.08
CA ALA A 97 18.65 -0.44 19.44
C ALA A 97 17.17 -0.86 19.46
N ASP A 98 16.60 -1.25 18.31
CA ASP A 98 15.22 -1.73 18.24
C ASP A 98 15.17 -3.23 18.57
N PRO A 99 14.57 -3.64 19.72
CA PRO A 99 14.50 -5.06 20.10
C PRO A 99 13.62 -5.92 19.18
N ILE A 100 12.85 -5.30 18.28
CA ILE A 100 11.96 -5.98 17.32
C ILE A 100 12.58 -6.00 15.91
N ALA A 101 13.78 -5.44 15.73
CA ALA A 101 14.46 -5.45 14.45
C ALA A 101 14.76 -6.89 14.01
N VAL A 102 14.18 -7.27 12.86
CA VAL A 102 14.53 -8.52 12.17
C VAL A 102 15.60 -8.19 11.12
N PRO A 103 16.56 -9.07 10.85
CA PRO A 103 17.47 -8.92 9.72
C PRO A 103 16.70 -8.91 8.39
N ASP A 104 17.27 -8.27 7.36
CA ASP A 104 16.82 -8.33 5.95
C ASP A 104 15.43 -7.78 5.60
N VAL A 105 14.68 -7.24 6.56
CA VAL A 105 13.36 -6.59 6.35
C VAL A 105 13.46 -5.08 6.10
N TYR A 106 14.65 -4.58 5.78
CA TYR A 106 14.90 -3.13 5.67
C TYR A 106 14.08 -2.45 4.58
N VAL A 107 13.68 -3.15 3.50
CA VAL A 107 12.82 -2.56 2.47
C VAL A 107 11.44 -2.24 3.02
N ASN A 108 10.82 -3.19 3.75
CA ASN A 108 9.52 -2.99 4.42
C ASN A 108 9.59 -1.83 5.40
N LEU A 109 10.70 -1.71 6.12
CA LEU A 109 10.91 -0.63 7.05
C LEU A 109 11.07 0.74 6.39
N ARG A 110 11.74 0.83 5.22
CA ARG A 110 11.79 2.09 4.44
C ARG A 110 10.41 2.51 4.00
N VAL A 111 9.61 1.56 3.54
CA VAL A 111 8.23 1.81 3.10
C VAL A 111 7.38 2.27 4.29
N LEU A 112 7.52 1.65 5.46
CA LEU A 112 6.85 2.06 6.70
C LEU A 112 7.22 3.50 7.08
N TRP A 113 8.50 3.86 7.02
CA TRP A 113 8.96 5.24 7.23
C TRP A 113 8.31 6.23 6.25
N CYS A 114 8.26 5.88 4.96
CA CYS A 114 7.63 6.74 3.95
C CYS A 114 6.12 6.87 4.17
N LYS A 115 5.43 5.79 4.58
CA LYS A 115 4.01 5.83 4.96
C LYS A 115 3.81 6.73 6.20
N ALA A 116 4.67 6.62 7.21
CA ALA A 116 4.64 7.48 8.40
C ALA A 116 4.89 8.96 8.06
N LEU A 117 5.81 9.27 7.15
CA LEU A 117 6.01 10.65 6.68
C LEU A 117 4.78 11.19 5.94
N SER A 118 4.17 10.36 5.09
CA SER A 118 2.97 10.72 4.35
C SER A 118 1.78 10.97 5.28
N SER A 119 1.71 10.26 6.41
CA SER A 119 0.60 10.36 7.34
C SER A 119 0.59 11.61 8.23
N PHE A 120 1.63 12.44 8.23
CA PHE A 120 1.64 13.69 8.99
C PHE A 120 0.92 14.85 8.29
N HIS A 121 0.71 14.73 6.98
CA HIS A 121 0.05 15.78 6.21
C HIS A 121 -1.46 15.56 6.26
N ASN A 122 -2.21 16.38 7.01
CA ASN A 122 -3.67 16.29 7.12
C ASN A 122 -4.43 16.47 5.79
N ARG A 123 -3.79 17.11 4.79
CA ARG A 123 -4.30 17.24 3.42
C ARG A 123 -3.93 16.06 2.52
N SER A 124 -3.09 15.14 3.01
CA SER A 124 -2.74 13.95 2.24
C SER A 124 -3.93 13.00 2.17
N PRO A 125 -4.25 12.46 0.99
CA PRO A 125 -5.20 11.35 0.86
C PRO A 125 -4.70 10.05 1.52
N ALA A 126 -3.41 9.97 1.87
CA ALA A 126 -2.84 8.88 2.67
C ALA A 126 -2.74 9.24 4.17
N PHE A 127 -3.41 10.31 4.61
CA PHE A 127 -3.43 10.73 6.01
C PHE A 127 -3.91 9.58 6.91
N ASP A 128 -3.18 9.38 7.99
CA ASP A 128 -3.48 8.34 8.99
C ASP A 128 -3.75 9.03 10.31
N ALA A 129 -5.03 9.24 10.63
CA ALA A 129 -5.47 9.98 11.81
C ALA A 129 -4.93 9.38 13.12
N ASP A 130 -4.85 8.05 13.18
CA ASP A 130 -4.32 7.32 14.34
C ASP A 130 -2.78 7.25 14.36
N HIS A 131 -2.14 7.74 13.29
CA HIS A 131 -0.70 7.68 13.07
C HIS A 131 -0.14 6.27 13.30
N LEU A 132 -0.86 5.24 12.86
CA LEU A 132 -0.54 3.83 13.12
C LEU A 132 0.82 3.45 12.51
N ALA A 133 1.08 3.86 11.26
CA ALA A 133 2.40 3.66 10.62
C ALA A 133 3.54 4.26 11.46
N TYR A 134 3.34 5.45 12.01
CA TYR A 134 4.31 6.12 12.87
C TYR A 134 4.45 5.43 14.24
N ARG A 135 3.35 4.93 14.81
CA ARG A 135 3.34 4.15 16.06
C ARG A 135 3.99 2.77 15.92
N MET A 136 4.14 2.24 14.72
CA MET A 136 4.91 1.01 14.48
C MET A 136 6.43 1.25 14.52
N LEU A 137 6.90 2.45 14.17
CA LEU A 137 8.34 2.78 14.22
C LEU A 137 8.90 2.70 15.66
N PRO A 138 10.20 2.40 15.85
CA PRO A 138 10.81 2.46 17.16
C PRO A 138 10.73 3.85 17.79
N ARG A 139 10.66 3.90 19.11
CA ARG A 139 10.52 5.16 19.87
C ARG A 139 11.66 6.14 19.58
N SER A 140 12.88 5.64 19.36
CA SER A 140 14.06 6.45 19.05
C SER A 140 13.94 7.20 17.73
N THR A 141 13.29 6.61 16.72
CA THR A 141 13.17 7.20 15.38
C THR A 141 11.92 8.05 15.21
N ARG A 142 10.90 7.86 16.06
CA ARG A 142 9.69 8.66 16.08
C ARG A 142 9.94 10.16 16.29
N TRP A 143 10.77 10.52 17.27
CA TRP A 143 11.04 11.93 17.58
C TRP A 143 11.55 12.69 16.34
N PRO A 144 12.59 12.21 15.61
CA PRO A 144 13.03 12.85 14.38
C PRO A 144 11.91 13.06 13.34
N LEU A 145 11.07 12.06 13.08
CA LEU A 145 9.97 12.22 12.12
C LEU A 145 8.95 13.27 12.60
N ARG A 146 8.65 13.33 13.90
CA ARG A 146 7.67 14.29 14.43
C ARG A 146 8.11 15.74 14.26
N TYR A 147 9.39 16.03 14.52
CA TYR A 147 9.89 17.41 14.52
C TYR A 147 10.49 17.84 13.18
N PHE A 148 11.05 16.90 12.43
CA PHE A 148 11.73 17.16 11.17
C PHE A 148 11.02 16.54 9.97
N GLY A 149 9.85 15.92 10.15
CA GLY A 149 9.06 15.30 9.07
C GLY A 149 8.80 16.25 7.90
N TRP A 150 8.53 17.52 8.19
CA TRP A 150 8.31 18.57 7.20
C TRP A 150 9.55 18.88 6.34
N ALA A 151 10.75 18.62 6.86
CA ALA A 151 12.02 18.81 6.18
C ALA A 151 12.38 17.61 5.29
N PHE A 152 11.70 16.46 5.43
CA PHE A 152 11.95 15.32 4.56
C PHE A 152 11.48 15.63 3.14
N PRO A 153 12.36 15.47 2.15
CA PRO A 153 11.99 15.79 0.79
C PRO A 153 10.81 14.97 0.26
N ARG A 154 9.88 15.65 -0.42
CA ARG A 154 8.69 15.03 -1.02
C ARG A 154 9.02 13.88 -1.95
N TRP A 155 10.10 13.95 -2.72
CA TRP A 155 10.48 12.88 -3.65
C TRP A 155 10.76 11.53 -2.96
N MET A 156 11.09 11.52 -1.67
CA MET A 156 11.32 10.26 -0.94
C MET A 156 10.04 9.48 -0.69
N HIS A 157 8.92 10.17 -0.42
CA HIS A 157 7.70 9.53 0.05
C HIS A 157 6.48 9.75 -0.84
N ALA A 158 6.48 10.72 -1.76
CA ALA A 158 5.35 11.01 -2.65
C ALA A 158 4.93 9.80 -3.51
N ASN A 159 5.88 8.95 -3.94
CA ASN A 159 5.50 7.73 -4.67
C ASN A 159 4.74 6.76 -3.76
N ILE A 160 5.21 6.54 -2.52
CA ILE A 160 4.55 5.66 -1.55
C ILE A 160 3.18 6.20 -1.14
N GLU A 161 3.08 7.51 -0.97
CA GLU A 161 1.82 8.21 -0.74
C GLU A 161 0.83 7.98 -1.88
N LEU A 162 1.27 8.14 -3.14
CA LEU A 162 0.45 7.91 -4.33
C LEU A 162 -0.16 6.50 -4.36
N ARG A 163 0.64 5.48 -4.07
CA ARG A 163 0.15 4.09 -3.99
C ARG A 163 -0.85 3.91 -2.87
N THR A 164 -0.52 4.45 -1.70
CA THR A 164 -1.35 4.31 -0.49
C THR A 164 -2.69 5.02 -0.69
N ALA A 165 -2.68 6.21 -1.28
CA ALA A 165 -3.87 6.99 -1.61
C ALA A 165 -4.80 6.24 -2.57
N TYR A 166 -4.25 5.70 -3.68
CA TYR A 166 -5.02 4.90 -4.63
C TYR A 166 -5.67 3.69 -3.96
N LEU A 167 -4.88 2.88 -3.23
CA LEU A 167 -5.38 1.69 -2.56
C LEU A 167 -6.46 2.02 -1.54
N ASN A 168 -6.25 3.03 -0.69
CA ASN A 168 -7.24 3.45 0.29
C ASN A 168 -8.55 3.88 -0.38
N GLN A 169 -8.46 4.68 -1.45
CA GLN A 169 -9.63 5.17 -2.18
C GLN A 169 -10.42 4.02 -2.82
N ILE A 170 -9.74 3.13 -3.55
CA ILE A 170 -10.42 2.03 -4.27
C ILE A 170 -10.98 0.99 -3.30
N ILE A 171 -10.26 0.63 -2.23
CA ILE A 171 -10.77 -0.30 -1.22
C ILE A 171 -12.00 0.29 -0.53
N GLU A 172 -11.98 1.58 -0.17
CA GLU A 172 -13.14 2.23 0.44
C GLU A 172 -14.34 2.30 -0.51
N GLN A 173 -14.11 2.60 -1.79
CA GLN A 173 -15.15 2.57 -2.82
C GLN A 173 -15.76 1.17 -2.95
N GLU A 174 -14.93 0.13 -2.96
CA GLU A 174 -15.38 -1.26 -3.04
C GLU A 174 -16.19 -1.69 -1.81
N CYS A 175 -15.71 -1.39 -0.58
CA CYS A 175 -16.47 -1.63 0.64
C CYS A 175 -17.85 -0.96 0.60
N LYS A 176 -17.91 0.33 0.20
CA LYS A 176 -19.18 1.06 0.06
C LYS A 176 -20.09 0.44 -0.99
N ARG A 177 -19.54 0.04 -2.15
CA ARG A 177 -20.30 -0.59 -3.23
C ARG A 177 -20.94 -1.91 -2.76
N ILE A 178 -20.19 -2.74 -2.04
CA ILE A 178 -20.69 -4.01 -1.50
C ILE A 178 -21.81 -3.77 -0.48
N GLN A 179 -21.62 -2.83 0.44
CA GLN A 179 -22.62 -2.45 1.44
C GLN A 179 -23.89 -1.82 0.83
N GLN A 180 -23.76 -1.02 -0.23
CA GLN A 180 -24.90 -0.41 -0.92
C GLN A 180 -25.71 -1.44 -1.72
N ASN A 181 -25.04 -2.36 -2.40
CA ASN A 181 -25.68 -3.45 -3.14
C ASN A 181 -26.51 -4.36 -2.20
N HIS A 182 -26.08 -4.50 -0.95
CA HIS A 182 -26.88 -5.18 0.07
C HIS A 182 -28.21 -4.48 0.33
N ASN A 183 -28.16 -3.17 0.62
CA ASN A 183 -29.32 -2.40 1.05
C ASN A 183 -30.41 -2.33 -0.04
N ASN A 184 -30.01 -2.31 -1.31
CA ASN A 184 -30.96 -2.25 -2.44
C ASN A 184 -31.72 -3.56 -2.66
N ASN A 185 -31.16 -4.71 -2.25
CA ASN A 185 -31.72 -6.02 -2.58
C ASN A 185 -32.69 -6.56 -1.50
N ASN A 186 -33.06 -5.76 -0.49
CA ASN A 186 -33.90 -6.17 0.65
C ASN A 186 -33.46 -7.51 1.27
N LYS A 187 -32.15 -7.81 1.23
CA LYS A 187 -31.62 -9.02 1.83
C LYS A 187 -31.60 -8.87 3.34
N THR A 188 -31.84 -9.97 4.03
CA THR A 188 -32.01 -9.99 5.49
C THR A 188 -30.69 -9.86 6.25
N LYS A 189 -29.52 -10.01 5.60
CA LYS A 189 -28.20 -9.89 6.25
C LYS A 189 -27.11 -9.32 5.32
N PRO A 190 -26.30 -8.35 5.82
CA PRO A 190 -25.23 -7.71 5.06
C PRO A 190 -24.17 -8.70 4.59
N TYR A 191 -23.56 -8.45 3.43
CA TYR A 191 -22.37 -9.17 2.99
C TYR A 191 -21.25 -8.95 4.00
N LYS A 192 -20.60 -10.04 4.42
CA LYS A 192 -19.31 -9.96 5.10
C LYS A 192 -18.20 -9.71 4.08
N ILE A 193 -17.24 -8.87 4.42
CA ILE A 193 -16.11 -8.51 3.56
C ILE A 193 -14.85 -9.16 4.14
N CYS A 194 -14.23 -10.03 3.34
CA CYS A 194 -12.92 -10.58 3.59
C CYS A 194 -11.88 -9.83 2.74
N MET A 195 -10.74 -9.45 3.31
CA MET A 195 -9.61 -8.91 2.56
C MET A 195 -8.43 -9.88 2.62
N ILE A 196 -7.81 -10.14 1.47
CA ILE A 196 -6.57 -10.94 1.38
C ILE A 196 -5.48 -10.00 0.88
N ILE A 197 -4.42 -9.78 1.67
CA ILE A 197 -3.30 -8.93 1.29
C ILE A 197 -2.08 -9.81 1.00
N LEU A 198 -1.63 -9.77 -0.25
CA LEU A 198 -0.40 -10.45 -0.67
C LEU A 198 0.80 -9.56 -0.40
N GLY A 199 1.81 -10.07 0.31
CA GLY A 199 3.04 -9.34 0.60
C GLY A 199 2.78 -8.09 1.43
N ALA A 200 2.00 -8.25 2.51
CA ALA A 200 1.50 -7.13 3.31
C ALA A 200 2.59 -6.27 3.93
N GLY A 201 3.83 -6.77 4.03
CA GLY A 201 4.98 -6.07 4.56
C GLY A 201 4.66 -5.48 5.93
N TYR A 202 4.96 -4.19 6.12
CA TYR A 202 4.59 -3.44 7.32
C TYR A 202 3.41 -2.49 7.09
N ASP A 203 2.55 -2.75 6.10
CA ASP A 203 1.38 -1.90 5.86
C ASP A 203 0.37 -2.02 7.01
N PRO A 204 0.02 -0.93 7.72
CA PRO A 204 -0.97 -0.96 8.80
C PRO A 204 -2.43 -1.03 8.33
N ARG A 205 -2.70 -0.98 7.02
CA ARG A 205 -4.06 -0.84 6.47
C ARG A 205 -5.05 -1.88 6.99
N ALA A 206 -4.64 -3.14 7.13
CA ALA A 206 -5.51 -4.20 7.64
C ALA A 206 -6.09 -3.87 9.01
N ALA A 207 -5.22 -3.52 9.96
CA ALA A 207 -5.63 -3.18 11.32
C ALA A 207 -6.55 -1.96 11.32
N LYS A 208 -6.25 -0.94 10.51
CA LYS A 208 -7.10 0.25 10.37
C LYS A 208 -8.50 -0.10 9.87
N LEU A 209 -8.61 -0.86 8.79
CA LEU A 209 -9.91 -1.21 8.19
C LEU A 209 -10.77 -2.09 9.11
N ILE A 210 -10.14 -2.96 9.90
CA ILE A 210 -10.80 -3.75 10.95
C ILE A 210 -11.37 -2.84 12.04
N LEU A 211 -10.55 -1.92 12.57
CA LEU A 211 -10.97 -1.03 13.66
C LEU A 211 -12.03 0.00 13.21
N GLU A 212 -12.08 0.33 11.92
CA GLU A 212 -13.14 1.13 11.31
C GLU A 212 -14.38 0.32 10.93
N SER A 213 -14.42 -0.99 11.23
CA SER A 213 -15.49 -1.93 10.86
C SER A 213 -15.83 -1.90 9.36
N LYS A 214 -14.83 -1.66 8.51
CA LYS A 214 -14.99 -1.64 7.03
C LYS A 214 -14.81 -3.03 6.41
N VAL A 215 -14.12 -3.92 7.10
CA VAL A 215 -13.90 -5.31 6.72
C VAL A 215 -14.14 -6.18 7.95
N ASP A 216 -14.68 -7.38 7.74
CA ASP A 216 -15.01 -8.32 8.82
C ASP A 216 -13.87 -9.29 9.12
N ARG A 217 -13.03 -9.58 8.10
CA ARG A 217 -11.89 -10.48 8.23
C ARG A 217 -10.77 -10.08 7.28
N VAL A 218 -9.53 -10.26 7.72
CA VAL A 218 -8.33 -9.99 6.90
C VAL A 218 -7.32 -11.12 7.04
N TYR A 219 -6.79 -11.58 5.90
CA TYR A 219 -5.62 -12.45 5.85
C TYR A 219 -4.45 -11.71 5.23
N GLU A 220 -3.31 -11.71 5.92
CA GLU A 220 -2.05 -11.19 5.40
C GLU A 220 -1.11 -12.33 5.10
N LEU A 221 -0.72 -12.48 3.84
CA LEU A 221 0.19 -13.52 3.37
C LEU A 221 1.56 -12.90 3.16
N ASP A 222 2.55 -13.34 3.90
CA ASP A 222 3.93 -12.85 3.79
C ASP A 222 4.92 -13.89 4.29
N LEU A 223 6.22 -13.65 4.06
CA LEU A 223 7.29 -14.48 4.57
C LEU A 223 7.19 -14.60 6.10
N PRO A 224 7.51 -15.77 6.69
CA PRO A 224 7.38 -15.99 8.14
C PRO A 224 8.06 -14.91 9.00
N ALA A 225 9.28 -14.50 8.62
CA ALA A 225 10.02 -13.47 9.33
C ALA A 225 9.34 -12.08 9.27
N VAL A 226 8.71 -11.75 8.13
CA VAL A 226 7.99 -10.48 7.95
C VAL A 226 6.70 -10.49 8.77
N ALA A 227 5.92 -11.57 8.70
CA ALA A 227 4.68 -11.73 9.46
C ALA A 227 4.92 -11.62 10.97
N GLN A 228 5.93 -12.33 11.50
CA GLN A 228 6.32 -12.25 12.91
C GLN A 228 6.75 -10.83 13.31
N SER A 229 7.60 -10.20 12.49
CA SER A 229 8.06 -8.83 12.76
C SER A 229 6.90 -7.84 12.77
N LYS A 230 5.99 -7.94 11.78
CA LYS A 230 4.82 -7.06 11.68
C LYS A 230 3.92 -7.17 12.90
N ARG A 231 3.67 -8.39 13.39
CA ARG A 231 2.89 -8.64 14.60
C ARG A 231 3.45 -7.85 15.79
N ALA A 232 4.76 -7.96 16.02
CA ALA A 232 5.45 -7.26 17.09
C ALA A 232 5.44 -5.71 16.90
N LEU A 233 5.49 -5.22 15.66
CA LEU A 233 5.35 -3.78 15.35
C LEU A 233 3.92 -3.27 15.63
N LEU A 234 2.89 -4.06 15.30
CA LEU A 234 1.50 -3.71 15.61
C LEU A 234 1.24 -3.77 17.11
N GLU A 235 1.73 -4.80 17.80
CA GLU A 235 1.67 -4.89 19.26
C GLU A 235 2.33 -3.70 19.93
N ARG A 236 3.47 -3.22 19.42
CA ARG A 236 4.08 -1.96 19.87
C ARG A 236 3.18 -0.76 19.60
N ALA A 237 2.55 -0.71 18.44
CA ALA A 237 1.72 0.42 18.06
C ALA A 237 0.50 0.52 18.99
N PHE A 238 -0.12 -0.61 19.34
CA PHE A 238 -1.31 -0.67 20.20
C PHE A 238 -1.01 -0.85 21.69
N GLY A 239 0.18 -1.34 22.07
CA GLY A 239 0.57 -1.72 23.44
C GLY A 239 1.64 -0.83 24.06
N GLY A 240 1.66 0.46 23.71
CA GLY A 240 2.71 1.41 24.08
C GLY A 240 2.87 1.71 25.57
N THR A 241 2.05 1.15 26.46
CA THR A 241 2.12 1.33 27.91
C THR A 241 2.39 0.00 28.58
N THR A 242 3.67 -0.30 28.82
CA THR A 242 4.15 -1.35 29.75
C THR A 242 3.87 -0.98 31.22
N THR A 243 2.81 -0.21 31.47
CA THR A 243 2.27 0.05 32.81
C THR A 243 1.18 -0.98 33.03
N THR A 244 1.13 -1.52 34.24
CA THR A 244 0.38 -2.72 34.68
C THR A 244 -1.15 -2.66 34.52
N THR A 245 -1.70 -1.67 33.82
CA THR A 245 -3.12 -1.45 33.57
C THR A 245 -3.32 -1.06 32.10
N ALA A 246 -3.40 -2.05 31.22
CA ALA A 246 -3.93 -1.83 29.88
C ALA A 246 -5.34 -1.23 30.00
N THR A 247 -5.63 -0.20 29.22
CA THR A 247 -6.97 0.39 29.24
C THR A 247 -7.99 -0.60 28.66
N LYS A 248 -9.26 -0.48 29.04
CA LYS A 248 -10.34 -1.31 28.48
C LYS A 248 -10.40 -1.21 26.94
N ASP A 249 -10.06 -0.04 26.41
CA ASP A 249 -10.02 0.22 24.97
C ASP A 249 -8.86 -0.50 24.28
N GLU A 250 -7.67 -0.50 24.88
CA GLU A 250 -6.52 -1.26 24.36
C GLU A 250 -6.80 -2.77 24.32
N LEU A 251 -7.46 -3.31 25.35
CA LEU A 251 -7.83 -4.72 25.37
C LEU A 251 -8.85 -5.04 24.27
N THR A 252 -9.86 -4.18 24.10
CA THR A 252 -10.88 -4.33 23.04
C THR A 252 -10.23 -4.32 21.66
N ILE A 253 -9.33 -3.37 21.39
CA ILE A 253 -8.58 -3.29 20.12
C ILE A 253 -7.79 -4.58 19.87
N LYS A 254 -7.08 -5.08 20.89
CA LYS A 254 -6.30 -6.31 20.76
C LYS A 254 -7.18 -7.51 20.48
N THR A 255 -8.29 -7.66 21.18
CA THR A 255 -9.27 -8.74 20.95
C THR A 255 -9.84 -8.66 19.55
N THR A 256 -10.33 -7.47 19.12
CA THR A 256 -10.88 -7.28 17.77
C THR A 256 -9.86 -7.64 16.68
N LEU A 257 -8.59 -7.21 16.83
CA LEU A 257 -7.55 -7.57 15.87
C LEU A 257 -7.20 -9.06 15.93
N GLN A 258 -7.16 -9.69 17.11
CA GLN A 258 -6.89 -11.13 17.23
C GLN A 258 -7.99 -11.98 16.57
N ASP A 259 -9.24 -11.52 16.63
CA ASP A 259 -10.38 -12.25 16.10
C ASP A 259 -10.58 -12.05 14.59
N GLN A 260 -10.03 -10.97 14.01
CA GLN A 260 -10.29 -10.59 12.61
C GLN A 260 -9.06 -10.50 11.72
N LEU A 261 -7.84 -10.41 12.28
CA LEU A 261 -6.58 -10.32 11.53
C LEU A 261 -5.77 -11.61 11.65
N TYR A 262 -5.63 -12.30 10.53
CA TYR A 262 -4.95 -13.59 10.44
C TYR A 262 -3.66 -13.44 9.61
N TRP A 263 -2.52 -13.75 10.24
CA TRP A 263 -1.24 -13.80 9.54
C TRP A 263 -0.99 -15.21 9.01
N LYS A 264 -0.81 -15.33 7.70
CA LYS A 264 -0.44 -16.58 7.02
C LYS A 264 1.01 -16.49 6.58
N ALA A 265 1.88 -17.17 7.33
CA ALA A 265 3.31 -17.23 7.04
C ALA A 265 3.55 -18.17 5.84
N VAL A 266 3.77 -17.60 4.66
CA VAL A 266 3.91 -18.35 3.41
C VAL A 266 4.90 -17.65 2.47
N ASP A 267 5.80 -18.41 1.87
CA ASP A 267 6.58 -17.90 0.73
C ASP A 267 5.70 -17.95 -0.52
N LEU A 268 5.43 -16.79 -1.10
CA LEU A 268 4.58 -16.68 -2.28
C LEU A 268 5.22 -17.30 -3.53
N ASN A 269 6.51 -17.65 -3.51
CA ASN A 269 7.15 -18.45 -4.55
C ASN A 269 6.98 -19.97 -4.36
N ASP A 270 6.54 -20.43 -3.19
CA ASP A 270 6.18 -21.84 -2.96
C ASP A 270 4.70 -22.05 -3.35
N GLU A 271 4.49 -22.42 -4.61
CA GLU A 271 3.15 -22.60 -5.15
C GLU A 271 2.30 -23.63 -4.39
N ARG A 272 2.91 -24.66 -3.80
CA ARG A 272 2.17 -25.67 -3.04
C ARG A 272 1.69 -25.10 -1.71
N ALA A 273 2.59 -24.39 -1.01
CA ALA A 273 2.23 -23.73 0.24
C ALA A 273 1.17 -22.64 0.03
N VAL A 274 1.24 -21.92 -1.09
CA VAL A 274 0.23 -20.93 -1.47
C VAL A 274 -1.12 -21.59 -1.78
N ASP A 275 -1.15 -22.70 -2.51
CA ASP A 275 -2.40 -23.45 -2.75
C ASP A 275 -3.04 -23.86 -1.44
N GLN A 276 -2.28 -24.51 -0.57
CA GLN A 276 -2.77 -24.95 0.72
C GLN A 276 -3.31 -23.76 1.53
N THR A 277 -2.59 -22.64 1.55
CA THR A 277 -3.01 -21.44 2.27
C THR A 277 -4.31 -20.86 1.71
N ILE A 278 -4.47 -20.82 0.37
CA ILE A 278 -5.69 -20.34 -0.28
C ILE A 278 -6.87 -21.27 0.03
N ASP A 279 -6.66 -22.59 -0.03
CA ASP A 279 -7.69 -23.57 0.24
C ASP A 279 -8.06 -23.58 1.74
N ASP A 280 -7.11 -23.36 2.65
CA ASP A 280 -7.37 -23.16 4.08
C ASP A 280 -8.21 -21.90 4.33
N ILE A 281 -7.91 -20.78 3.64
CA ILE A 281 -8.69 -19.54 3.75
C ILE A 281 -10.11 -19.76 3.22
N ALA A 282 -10.25 -20.42 2.07
CA ALA A 282 -11.56 -20.75 1.51
C ALA A 282 -12.34 -21.66 2.48
N THR A 283 -11.67 -22.64 3.07
CA THR A 283 -12.26 -23.54 4.08
C THR A 283 -12.73 -22.72 5.29
N ASP A 284 -11.90 -21.85 5.85
CA ASP A 284 -12.24 -21.00 7.00
C ASP A 284 -13.40 -20.02 6.71
N LEU A 285 -13.55 -19.57 5.47
CA LEU A 285 -14.66 -18.68 5.08
C LEU A 285 -15.96 -19.43 4.79
N TYR A 286 -15.88 -20.64 4.21
CA TYR A 286 -17.03 -21.38 3.66
C TYR A 286 -17.46 -22.62 4.45
N SER A 287 -16.65 -23.12 5.38
CA SER A 287 -16.88 -24.40 6.08
C SER A 287 -17.49 -24.27 7.47
N ASP A 288 -17.44 -23.08 8.07
CA ASP A 288 -17.91 -22.81 9.44
C ASP A 288 -19.43 -22.95 9.63
N GLY A 289 -20.21 -23.31 8.60
CA GLY A 289 -21.68 -23.34 8.64
C GLY A 289 -22.32 -21.95 8.79
N GLU A 290 -21.55 -20.91 9.09
CA GLU A 290 -21.97 -19.49 9.09
C GLU A 290 -22.27 -18.98 7.68
N THR A 291 -21.58 -19.53 6.68
CA THR A 291 -21.77 -19.25 5.24
C THR A 291 -23.00 -19.95 4.71
N THR A 292 -24.13 -19.61 5.32
CA THR A 292 -25.42 -19.82 4.73
C THR A 292 -25.52 -19.00 3.43
N PRO A 293 -26.36 -19.39 2.47
CA PRO A 293 -26.72 -18.53 1.33
C PRO A 293 -27.18 -17.12 1.73
N THR A 294 -27.52 -16.92 3.01
CA THR A 294 -27.96 -15.66 3.60
C THR A 294 -26.84 -14.75 4.08
N ASN A 295 -25.59 -15.22 4.24
CA ASN A 295 -24.46 -14.37 4.62
C ASN A 295 -23.19 -14.65 3.80
N PRO A 296 -23.22 -14.34 2.49
CA PRO A 296 -22.08 -14.56 1.60
C PRO A 296 -20.91 -13.61 1.90
N TRP A 297 -19.69 -14.16 1.82
CA TRP A 297 -18.46 -13.38 1.81
C TRP A 297 -18.20 -12.75 0.44
N TYR A 298 -17.71 -11.51 0.45
CA TYR A 298 -17.06 -10.88 -0.69
C TYR A 298 -15.57 -10.72 -0.41
N THR A 299 -14.71 -11.08 -1.36
CA THR A 299 -13.25 -11.07 -1.16
C THR A 299 -12.58 -9.90 -1.89
N ILE A 300 -11.84 -9.06 -1.17
CA ILE A 300 -10.99 -8.02 -1.77
C ILE A 300 -9.54 -8.51 -1.71
N LEU A 301 -8.96 -8.87 -2.85
CA LEU A 301 -7.55 -9.17 -2.99
C LEU A 301 -6.75 -7.88 -3.17
N VAL A 302 -5.67 -7.71 -2.41
CA VAL A 302 -4.80 -6.53 -2.47
C VAL A 302 -3.35 -6.93 -2.74
N SER A 303 -2.69 -6.25 -3.68
CA SER A 303 -1.24 -6.36 -3.91
C SER A 303 -0.60 -4.98 -4.04
N GLU A 304 0.43 -4.70 -3.24
CA GLU A 304 1.20 -3.46 -3.31
C GLU A 304 2.70 -3.75 -3.45
N ALA A 305 3.26 -3.52 -4.65
CA ALA A 305 4.69 -3.66 -4.94
C ALA A 305 5.27 -5.04 -4.60
N LEU A 306 4.51 -6.10 -4.82
CA LEU A 306 4.90 -7.48 -4.56
C LEU A 306 5.20 -8.25 -5.84
N LEU A 307 4.31 -8.19 -6.84
CA LEU A 307 4.34 -9.10 -7.99
C LEU A 307 5.67 -9.04 -8.75
N LEU A 308 6.32 -7.88 -8.72
CA LEU A 308 7.65 -7.67 -9.32
C LEU A 308 8.80 -8.47 -8.67
N TYR A 309 8.60 -9.04 -7.49
CA TYR A 309 9.56 -9.85 -6.75
C TYR A 309 9.30 -11.36 -6.86
N LEU A 310 8.18 -11.76 -7.46
CA LEU A 310 7.86 -13.17 -7.66
C LEU A 310 8.64 -13.73 -8.85
N ASN A 311 8.88 -15.04 -8.83
CA ASN A 311 9.44 -15.76 -9.96
C ASN A 311 8.50 -15.66 -11.17
N PRO A 312 9.04 -15.65 -12.41
CA PRO A 312 8.22 -15.50 -13.61
C PRO A 312 7.03 -16.48 -13.67
N GLY A 313 5.85 -15.93 -13.91
CA GLY A 313 4.60 -16.67 -14.04
C GLY A 313 3.93 -17.08 -12.72
N VAL A 314 4.63 -16.97 -11.57
CA VAL A 314 4.04 -17.27 -10.25
C VAL A 314 2.90 -16.30 -9.95
N ALA A 315 3.08 -15.00 -10.24
CA ALA A 315 2.05 -13.98 -10.04
C ALA A 315 0.72 -14.35 -10.74
N GLY A 316 0.79 -14.74 -12.02
CA GLY A 316 -0.39 -15.14 -12.79
C GLY A 316 -1.08 -16.38 -12.22
N ARG A 317 -0.31 -17.40 -11.81
CA ARG A 317 -0.85 -18.63 -11.21
C ARG A 317 -1.55 -18.36 -9.88
N ILE A 318 -0.97 -17.54 -9.00
CA ILE A 318 -1.61 -17.13 -7.74
C ILE A 318 -2.95 -16.44 -8.04
N LEU A 319 -2.95 -15.45 -8.94
CA LEU A 319 -4.17 -14.73 -9.30
C LEU A 319 -5.25 -15.66 -9.88
N GLN A 320 -4.87 -16.61 -10.74
CA GLN A 320 -5.78 -17.59 -11.31
C GLN A 320 -6.41 -18.51 -10.26
N ARG A 321 -5.62 -18.92 -9.25
CA ARG A 321 -6.11 -19.75 -8.15
C ARG A 321 -7.10 -18.99 -7.29
N ILE A 322 -6.76 -17.76 -6.90
CA ILE A 322 -7.65 -16.91 -6.10
C ILE A 322 -8.95 -16.62 -6.86
N SER A 323 -8.90 -16.27 -8.15
CA SER A 323 -10.13 -16.06 -8.93
C SER A 323 -10.95 -17.34 -9.03
N ALA A 324 -10.32 -18.52 -9.15
CA ALA A 324 -11.05 -19.78 -9.23
C ALA A 324 -11.76 -20.14 -7.91
N ARG A 325 -11.20 -19.79 -6.74
CA ARG A 325 -11.79 -20.08 -5.41
C ARG A 325 -12.83 -19.06 -4.98
N PHE A 326 -12.56 -17.78 -5.21
CA PHE A 326 -13.38 -16.67 -4.70
C PHE A 326 -14.16 -15.92 -5.79
N GLY A 327 -14.00 -16.31 -7.05
CA GLY A 327 -14.77 -15.79 -8.18
C GLY A 327 -16.21 -16.29 -8.18
N ASN A 328 -17.02 -15.69 -9.05
CA ASN A 328 -18.43 -16.07 -9.17
C ASN A 328 -18.53 -17.46 -9.80
N ASN A 329 -18.96 -18.44 -9.01
CA ASN A 329 -19.04 -19.81 -9.47
C ASN A 329 -20.04 -19.91 -10.64
N LYS A 330 -19.56 -20.34 -11.81
CA LYS A 330 -20.24 -20.27 -13.14
C LYS A 330 -21.63 -20.93 -13.22
N ASN A 331 -22.01 -21.70 -12.20
CA ASN A 331 -23.28 -22.44 -12.17
C ASN A 331 -24.48 -21.65 -11.63
N LYS A 332 -24.31 -20.40 -11.16
CA LYS A 332 -25.45 -19.52 -10.88
C LYS A 332 -25.73 -18.64 -12.10
N LYS A 333 -26.85 -18.93 -12.79
CA LYS A 333 -27.44 -18.03 -13.78
C LYS A 333 -27.43 -16.60 -13.24
N MET A 334 -26.56 -15.79 -13.84
CA MET A 334 -26.66 -14.35 -14.08
C MET A 334 -27.26 -13.48 -12.96
N ILE A 335 -26.48 -12.46 -12.57
CA ILE A 335 -26.92 -11.22 -11.90
C ILE A 335 -27.05 -11.32 -10.37
N ASP A 336 -26.02 -11.79 -9.70
CA ASP A 336 -25.74 -11.24 -8.37
C ASP A 336 -24.23 -11.12 -8.16
N ARG A 337 -23.65 -10.01 -8.66
CA ARG A 337 -22.21 -9.65 -8.55
C ARG A 337 -21.74 -9.40 -7.10
N SER A 338 -22.50 -9.88 -6.15
CA SER A 338 -22.44 -9.52 -4.75
C SER A 338 -21.73 -10.58 -3.92
N ALA A 339 -21.68 -11.83 -4.37
CA ALA A 339 -20.75 -12.85 -3.86
C ALA A 339 -19.63 -13.06 -4.89
N GLY A 340 -18.52 -12.34 -4.76
CA GLY A 340 -17.43 -12.42 -5.73
C GLY A 340 -16.14 -11.85 -5.17
N ALA A 341 -15.19 -11.61 -6.05
CA ALA A 341 -13.91 -11.04 -5.67
C ALA A 341 -13.50 -9.84 -6.53
N SER A 342 -12.85 -8.86 -5.91
CA SER A 342 -12.11 -7.80 -6.59
C SER A 342 -10.62 -7.93 -6.33
N PHE A 343 -9.82 -7.51 -7.30
CA PHE A 343 -8.37 -7.40 -7.20
C PHE A 343 -7.97 -5.94 -7.34
N VAL A 344 -7.48 -5.37 -6.23
CA VAL A 344 -6.99 -4.00 -6.15
C VAL A 344 -5.46 -4.05 -6.10
N PHE A 345 -4.80 -3.39 -7.04
CA PHE A 345 -3.34 -3.51 -7.13
C PHE A 345 -2.64 -2.19 -7.39
N VAL A 346 -1.42 -2.09 -6.85
CA VAL A 346 -0.42 -1.09 -7.23
C VAL A 346 0.92 -1.78 -7.40
N ASP A 347 1.16 -2.31 -8.60
CA ASP A 347 2.22 -3.28 -8.85
C ASP A 347 2.83 -3.16 -10.24
N ARG A 348 3.69 -4.12 -10.60
CA ARG A 348 4.18 -4.34 -11.95
C ARG A 348 3.67 -5.68 -12.45
N LEU A 349 2.69 -5.61 -13.35
CA LEU A 349 2.16 -6.78 -14.05
C LEU A 349 3.22 -7.36 -15.01
N GLU A 350 3.22 -8.68 -15.17
CA GLU A 350 4.11 -9.43 -16.07
C GLU A 350 3.62 -9.33 -17.53
N LEU A 351 3.68 -8.12 -18.08
CA LEU A 351 3.29 -7.90 -19.47
C LEU A 351 4.40 -8.40 -20.40
N GLN A 352 4.02 -9.15 -21.44
CA GLN A 352 4.91 -9.52 -22.55
C GLN A 352 5.20 -8.28 -23.40
N ILE A 353 6.00 -7.37 -22.86
CA ILE A 353 6.52 -6.26 -23.65
C ILE A 353 7.74 -6.82 -24.36
N ASP A 354 7.62 -6.98 -25.68
CA ASP A 354 8.73 -7.34 -26.55
C ASP A 354 9.77 -6.20 -26.43
N ARG A 355 10.76 -6.40 -25.57
CA ARG A 355 11.77 -5.40 -25.24
C ARG A 355 12.79 -5.38 -26.37
N THR A 356 12.46 -4.70 -27.45
CA THR A 356 13.50 -4.03 -28.22
C THR A 356 13.96 -2.85 -27.37
N ASP A 357 15.15 -2.97 -26.77
CA ASP A 357 15.72 -2.10 -25.72
C ASP A 357 15.99 -0.63 -26.14
N ASP A 358 15.28 -0.08 -27.12
CA ASP A 358 15.48 1.31 -27.57
C ASP A 358 14.56 2.30 -26.82
N PRO A 359 15.10 3.17 -25.95
CA PRO A 359 14.33 4.10 -25.11
C PRO A 359 13.71 5.28 -25.89
N ILE A 360 13.75 5.27 -27.23
CA ILE A 360 13.32 6.36 -28.12
C ILE A 360 12.52 5.82 -29.31
N VAL A 361 11.70 4.78 -29.13
CA VAL A 361 10.68 4.46 -30.15
C VAL A 361 9.35 5.00 -29.63
N LYS A 362 8.92 6.13 -30.18
CA LYS A 362 7.51 6.54 -30.14
C LYS A 362 6.71 5.32 -30.60
N ASP A 363 5.79 4.84 -29.75
CA ASP A 363 4.99 3.62 -29.94
C ASP A 363 4.81 3.33 -31.43
N PRO A 364 5.51 2.33 -32.00
CA PRO A 364 5.41 2.05 -33.41
C PRO A 364 3.94 1.76 -33.71
N PRO A 365 3.39 2.29 -34.82
CA PRO A 365 2.00 2.07 -35.17
C PRO A 365 1.75 0.55 -35.28
N GLY A 366 0.99 0.01 -34.34
CA GLY A 366 0.71 -1.42 -34.23
C GLY A 366 1.01 -2.07 -32.87
N GLN A 367 1.67 -1.40 -31.92
CA GLN A 367 1.82 -1.96 -30.56
C GLN A 367 0.51 -1.88 -29.78
N GLU A 368 0.05 -3.02 -29.25
CA GLU A 368 -1.07 -3.07 -28.31
C GLU A 368 -0.76 -2.15 -27.12
N SER A 369 -1.70 -1.26 -26.78
CA SER A 369 -1.55 -0.39 -25.63
C SER A 369 -1.23 -1.21 -24.37
N ILE A 370 -0.39 -0.68 -23.48
CA ILE A 370 -0.06 -1.33 -22.19
C ILE A 370 -1.33 -1.74 -21.42
N GLN A 371 -2.42 -0.96 -21.54
CA GLN A 371 -3.71 -1.28 -20.95
C GLN A 371 -4.37 -2.51 -21.59
N SER A 372 -4.27 -2.67 -22.91
CA SER A 372 -4.75 -3.86 -23.64
C SER A 372 -4.00 -5.11 -23.20
N GLN A 373 -2.67 -5.03 -23.09
CA GLN A 373 -1.84 -6.13 -22.59
C GLN A 373 -2.19 -6.49 -21.14
N ALA A 374 -2.36 -5.48 -20.28
CA ALA A 374 -2.79 -5.69 -18.88
C ALA A 374 -4.17 -6.34 -18.80
N ARG A 375 -5.11 -5.91 -19.64
CA ARG A 375 -6.45 -6.52 -19.72
C ARG A 375 -6.37 -7.98 -20.14
N LYS A 376 -5.57 -8.30 -21.16
CA LYS A 376 -5.37 -9.68 -21.64
C LYS A 376 -4.75 -10.56 -20.56
N TRP A 377 -3.64 -10.13 -19.96
CA TRP A 377 -2.96 -10.87 -18.90
C TRP A 377 -3.87 -11.12 -17.68
N LEU A 378 -4.62 -10.11 -17.24
CA LEU A 378 -5.59 -10.28 -16.14
C LEU A 378 -6.72 -11.24 -16.53
N LEU A 379 -7.23 -11.17 -17.77
CA LEU A 379 -8.29 -12.05 -18.25
C LEU A 379 -7.83 -13.52 -18.27
N ASP A 380 -6.59 -13.78 -18.72
CA ASP A 380 -5.97 -15.11 -18.69
C ASP A 380 -5.83 -15.63 -17.26
N CYS A 381 -5.66 -14.73 -16.28
CA CYS A 381 -5.65 -15.04 -14.85
C CYS A 381 -7.06 -15.08 -14.22
N GLY A 382 -8.14 -14.99 -15.00
CA GLY A 382 -9.52 -15.02 -14.48
C GLY A 382 -10.04 -13.71 -13.90
N TRP A 383 -9.51 -12.57 -14.35
CA TRP A 383 -9.89 -11.22 -13.88
C TRP A 383 -10.25 -10.27 -15.03
N ILE A 384 -11.35 -9.53 -14.88
CA ILE A 384 -11.80 -8.49 -15.82
C ILE A 384 -11.35 -7.12 -15.30
N LEU A 385 -10.39 -6.51 -15.98
CA LEU A 385 -9.88 -5.17 -15.68
C LEU A 385 -10.97 -4.09 -15.83
N GLN A 386 -11.13 -3.24 -14.81
CA GLN A 386 -12.14 -2.17 -14.74
C GLN A 386 -11.51 -0.78 -14.73
N ASP A 387 -10.57 -0.56 -13.80
CA ASP A 387 -9.79 0.68 -13.72
C ASP A 387 -8.32 0.36 -13.97
N PHE A 388 -7.65 1.22 -14.71
CA PHE A 388 -6.24 1.10 -15.01
C PHE A 388 -5.60 2.47 -15.14
N LYS A 389 -4.58 2.71 -14.32
CA LYS A 389 -3.79 3.94 -14.33
C LYS A 389 -2.32 3.57 -14.37
N GLN A 390 -1.53 4.35 -15.09
CA GLN A 390 -0.09 4.24 -15.08
C GLN A 390 0.52 5.29 -14.15
N LYS A 391 1.63 4.94 -13.50
CA LYS A 391 2.43 5.88 -12.70
C LYS A 391 3.92 5.71 -12.94
N PRO A 392 4.73 6.74 -12.63
CA PRO A 392 6.17 6.59 -12.65
C PRO A 392 6.68 5.61 -11.57
N GLY A 393 7.83 4.99 -11.87
CA GLY A 393 8.59 4.15 -10.95
C GLY A 393 8.58 2.66 -11.29
N ALA A 394 8.96 1.83 -10.32
CA ALA A 394 9.08 0.38 -10.48
C ALA A 394 7.70 -0.31 -10.51
N THR A 395 6.80 0.07 -9.59
CA THR A 395 5.39 -0.29 -9.70
C THR A 395 4.73 0.65 -10.70
N ARG A 396 4.38 0.15 -11.88
CA ARG A 396 3.94 1.01 -12.98
C ARG A 396 2.43 1.08 -13.11
N HIS A 397 1.72 0.11 -12.55
CA HIS A 397 0.31 -0.10 -12.81
C HIS A 397 -0.47 0.03 -11.51
N LEU A 398 -1.50 0.87 -11.52
CA LEU A 398 -2.55 0.87 -10.51
C LEU A 398 -3.83 0.37 -11.19
N GLY A 399 -4.60 -0.47 -10.52
CA GLY A 399 -5.85 -0.93 -11.10
C GLY A 399 -6.80 -1.63 -10.16
N LEU A 400 -8.00 -1.83 -10.68
CA LEU A 400 -9.09 -2.61 -10.11
C LEU A 400 -9.55 -3.61 -11.16
N ALA A 401 -9.67 -4.88 -10.78
CA ALA A 401 -10.26 -5.93 -11.61
C ALA A 401 -11.29 -6.73 -10.80
N PHE A 402 -12.22 -7.40 -11.49
CA PHE A 402 -13.20 -8.31 -10.88
C PHE A 402 -12.97 -9.73 -11.36
N ALA A 403 -13.10 -10.71 -10.46
CA ALA A 403 -13.00 -12.12 -10.84
C ALA A 403 -14.12 -12.48 -11.85
N VAL A 404 -13.78 -13.31 -12.84
CA VAL A 404 -14.68 -13.81 -13.89
C VAL A 404 -15.69 -14.81 -13.34
#